data_AF-Q157P9-F1
#
_entry.id   AF-Q157P9-F1
#
_cell.length_a   1.000
_cell.length_b   1.000
_cell.length_c   1.000
_cell.angle_alpha   90.00
_cell.angle_beta   90.00
_cell.angle_gamma   90.00
#
_symmetry.space_group_name_H-M   'P 1'
#
loop_
_entity.id
_entity.type
_entity.pdbx_description
1 polymer ?
#
loop_
_entity_poly.entity_id
_entity_poly.type
_entity_poly.pdbx_seq_one_letter_code
_entity_poly.pdbx_strand_id
1 'polypeptide(L)'
;PSCCGLDTNSMHPSGNVSFGQVLVKQIYDAVRTGPQWDKTLLLITYDETGGFFDHVQPPLAVRPDDKTYTETAPDGSSYTFNFDRMGGRMPTWLISPYAPKGHVENYGVDPATGKTASYSATSVLKTLGYLWDLEDLTPRVSHSPAFDHLIGPKMRGAPATLANPHPFPDAV
;
A
#
# COMPACT_ATOMS: atom_id res chain seq x y z
N PRO A 1 -7.42 -1.86 -13.82
CA PRO A 1 -8.67 -1.56 -13.09
C PRO A 1 -9.39 -0.42 -13.82
N SER A 2 -10.72 -0.47 -13.96
CA SER A 2 -11.49 0.66 -14.48
C SER A 2 -11.82 1.62 -13.32
N CYS A 3 -11.65 2.92 -13.53
CA CYS A 3 -12.15 3.92 -12.59
C CYS A 3 -13.55 4.36 -12.97
N CYS A 4 -14.31 4.74 -11.93
CA CYS A 4 -15.38 5.72 -12.00
C CYS A 4 -16.65 5.22 -12.71
N GLY A 5 -17.62 4.74 -11.92
CA GLY A 5 -18.89 4.18 -12.40
C GLY A 5 -19.32 2.94 -11.60
N LEU A 6 -20.55 2.46 -11.84
CA LEU A 6 -21.12 1.31 -11.12
C LEU A 6 -20.44 -0.01 -11.48
N ASP A 7 -20.13 -0.20 -12.77
CA ASP A 7 -19.47 -1.41 -13.30
C ASP A 7 -17.93 -1.33 -13.23
N THR A 8 -17.39 -0.86 -12.11
CA THR A 8 -15.95 -0.68 -11.92
C THR A 8 -15.38 -1.61 -10.86
N ASN A 9 -14.10 -1.96 -11.02
CA ASN A 9 -13.41 -2.92 -10.15
C ASN A 9 -12.20 -2.30 -9.43
N SER A 10 -12.07 -0.98 -9.43
CA SER A 10 -11.04 -0.25 -8.69
C SER A 10 -11.34 -0.09 -7.20
N MET A 11 -12.59 -0.38 -6.78
CA MET A 11 -13.13 -0.02 -5.46
C MET A 11 -13.27 1.49 -5.21
N HIS A 12 -13.11 2.33 -6.25
CA HIS A 12 -13.36 3.76 -6.14
C HIS A 12 -14.87 4.04 -6.10
N PRO A 13 -15.36 4.96 -5.23
CA PRO A 13 -16.75 5.40 -5.26
C PRO A 13 -17.19 5.91 -6.64
N SER A 14 -18.41 5.63 -7.12
CA SER A 14 -19.53 4.92 -6.49
C SER A 14 -19.54 3.40 -6.74
N GLY A 15 -18.47 2.80 -7.25
CA GLY A 15 -18.44 1.39 -7.66
C GLY A 15 -18.59 0.40 -6.50
N ASN A 16 -19.11 -0.80 -6.78
CA ASN A 16 -19.26 -1.84 -5.76
C ASN A 16 -17.91 -2.47 -5.41
N VAL A 17 -17.55 -2.42 -4.12
CA VAL A 17 -16.35 -3.05 -3.57
C VAL A 17 -16.27 -4.55 -3.89
N SER A 18 -17.40 -5.25 -4.03
CA SER A 18 -17.46 -6.67 -4.42
C SER A 18 -16.72 -6.94 -5.73
N PHE A 19 -16.87 -6.08 -6.74
CA PHE A 19 -16.20 -6.26 -8.03
C PHE A 19 -14.70 -6.10 -7.91
N GLY A 20 -14.24 -5.18 -7.05
CA GLY A 20 -12.82 -5.10 -6.71
C GLY A 20 -12.32 -6.33 -5.97
N GLN A 21 -13.11 -6.91 -5.06
CA GLN A 21 -12.73 -8.14 -4.34
C GLN A 21 -12.63 -9.33 -5.30
N VAL A 22 -13.51 -9.39 -6.30
CA VAL A 22 -13.42 -10.38 -7.40
C VAL A 22 -12.12 -10.19 -8.18
N LEU A 23 -11.74 -8.95 -8.51
CA LEU A 23 -10.47 -8.66 -9.17
C LEU A 23 -9.26 -9.10 -8.32
N VAL A 24 -9.24 -8.77 -7.02
CA VAL A 24 -8.19 -9.18 -6.08
C VAL A 24 -8.06 -10.70 -6.05
N LYS A 25 -9.18 -11.43 -5.97
CA LYS A 25 -9.19 -12.89 -6.06
C LYS A 25 -8.59 -13.40 -7.37
N GLN A 26 -9.02 -12.85 -8.51
CA GLN A 26 -8.53 -13.28 -9.82
C GLN A 26 -7.01 -13.09 -9.94
N ILE A 27 -6.48 -11.97 -9.45
CA ILE A 27 -5.04 -11.70 -9.41
C ILE A 27 -4.33 -12.70 -8.49
N TYR A 28 -4.84 -12.92 -7.27
CA TYR A 28 -4.26 -13.89 -6.35
C TYR A 28 -4.23 -15.28 -6.98
N ASP A 29 -5.36 -15.78 -7.49
CA ASP A 29 -5.46 -17.13 -8.03
C ASP A 29 -4.51 -17.31 -9.22
N ALA A 30 -4.42 -16.31 -10.12
CA ALA A 30 -3.51 -16.34 -11.26
C ALA A 30 -2.04 -16.38 -10.83
N VAL A 31 -1.64 -15.52 -9.88
CA VAL A 31 -0.27 -15.48 -9.36
C VAL A 31 0.06 -16.76 -8.59
N ARG A 32 -0.86 -17.23 -7.76
CA ARG A 32 -0.68 -18.36 -6.84
C ARG A 32 -0.60 -19.70 -7.54
N THR A 33 -1.32 -19.88 -8.65
CA THR A 33 -1.29 -21.07 -9.49
C THR A 33 -0.23 -21.00 -10.59
N GLY A 34 0.38 -19.82 -10.78
CA GLY A 34 1.42 -19.61 -11.76
C GLY A 34 2.73 -20.35 -11.44
N PRO A 35 3.53 -20.67 -12.47
CA PRO A 35 4.77 -21.44 -12.31
C PRO A 35 5.88 -20.68 -11.56
N GLN A 36 5.73 -19.36 -11.36
CA GLN A 36 6.72 -18.51 -10.68
C GLN A 36 6.33 -18.15 -9.24
N TRP A 37 5.27 -18.74 -8.68
CA TRP A 37 4.79 -18.42 -7.33
C TRP A 37 5.91 -18.49 -6.27
N ASP A 38 6.82 -19.46 -6.39
CA ASP A 38 7.98 -19.66 -5.52
C ASP A 38 9.03 -18.56 -5.57
N LYS A 39 8.86 -17.56 -6.45
CA LYS A 39 9.74 -16.39 -6.64
C LYS A 39 8.96 -15.07 -6.63
N THR A 40 7.71 -15.08 -6.18
CA THR A 40 6.84 -13.89 -6.23
C THR A 40 6.59 -13.30 -4.84
N LEU A 41 6.63 -11.97 -4.78
CA LEU A 41 5.99 -11.15 -3.76
C LEU A 41 4.84 -10.39 -4.43
N LEU A 42 3.60 -10.73 -4.08
CA LEU A 42 2.42 -9.97 -4.45
C LEU A 42 2.15 -8.93 -3.35
N LEU A 43 2.30 -7.65 -3.70
CA LEU A 43 1.95 -6.53 -2.84
C LEU A 43 0.64 -5.92 -3.33
N ILE A 44 -0.35 -5.84 -2.44
CA ILE A 44 -1.64 -5.20 -2.72
C ILE A 44 -1.74 -3.98 -1.81
N THR A 45 -1.98 -2.81 -2.39
CA THR A 45 -2.18 -1.56 -1.65
C THR A 45 -3.11 -0.64 -2.43
N TYR A 46 -3.41 0.53 -1.85
CA TYR A 46 -4.33 1.51 -2.37
C TYR A 46 -3.60 2.83 -2.60
N ASP A 47 -4.13 3.67 -3.47
CA ASP A 47 -3.58 5.00 -3.76
C ASP A 47 -4.01 6.03 -2.72
N GLU A 48 -5.21 5.86 -2.15
CA GLU A 48 -5.78 6.75 -1.14
C GLU A 48 -6.70 6.03 -0.12
N THR A 49 -7.37 6.78 0.75
CA THR A 49 -8.10 6.29 1.93
C THR A 49 -9.62 6.15 1.77
N GLY A 50 -10.18 6.60 0.67
CA GLY A 50 -11.60 6.83 0.39
C GLY A 50 -12.17 8.10 1.03
N GLY A 51 -11.35 8.91 1.72
CA GLY A 51 -11.81 10.04 2.54
C GLY A 51 -12.56 9.61 3.81
N PHE A 52 -12.54 8.33 4.17
CA PHE A 52 -13.14 7.81 5.39
C PHE A 52 -12.35 8.23 6.63
N PHE A 53 -13.05 8.34 7.76
CA PHE A 53 -12.41 8.66 9.03
C PHE A 53 -11.46 7.54 9.48
N ASP A 54 -10.24 7.93 9.85
CA ASP A 54 -9.27 7.09 10.55
C ASP A 54 -8.88 7.77 11.87
N HIS A 55 -8.79 6.99 12.95
CA HIS A 55 -8.50 7.51 14.29
C HIS A 55 -7.03 7.86 14.53
N VAL A 56 -6.12 7.41 13.66
CA VAL A 56 -4.68 7.67 13.78
C VAL A 56 -4.35 8.95 13.04
N GLN A 57 -3.82 9.92 13.79
CA GLN A 57 -3.34 11.15 13.19
C GLN A 57 -2.16 10.86 12.23
N PRO A 58 -2.17 11.42 11.01
CA PRO A 58 -1.07 11.23 10.08
C PRO A 58 0.26 11.75 10.64
N PRO A 59 1.32 10.91 10.75
CA PRO A 59 2.59 11.31 11.30
C PRO A 59 3.34 12.28 10.37
N LEU A 60 4.30 13.01 10.94
CA LEU A 60 5.28 13.76 10.16
C LEU A 60 6.19 12.81 9.39
N ALA A 61 6.74 13.29 8.28
CA ALA A 61 7.64 12.55 7.42
C ALA A 61 8.64 13.50 6.75
N VAL A 62 9.79 12.94 6.36
CA VAL A 62 10.79 13.68 5.59
C VAL A 62 10.20 14.13 4.25
N ARG A 63 10.48 15.38 3.88
CA ARG A 63 10.01 15.96 2.62
C ARG A 63 10.64 15.22 1.43
N PRO A 64 9.89 15.03 0.33
CA PRO A 64 10.44 14.41 -0.87
C PRO A 64 11.41 15.35 -1.62
N ASP A 65 11.22 16.67 -1.48
CA ASP A 65 12.06 17.72 -2.06
C ASP A 65 11.81 19.07 -1.34
N ASP A 66 12.42 20.13 -1.87
CA ASP A 66 12.30 21.50 -1.34
C ASP A 66 11.05 22.23 -1.85
N LYS A 67 10.15 21.57 -2.61
CA LYS A 67 8.95 22.21 -3.15
C LYS A 67 7.85 22.32 -2.10
N THR A 68 7.07 23.38 -2.19
CA THR A 68 5.89 23.64 -1.37
C THR A 68 4.74 24.07 -2.25
N TYR A 69 3.51 23.94 -1.76
CA TYR A 69 2.32 24.47 -2.42
C TYR A 69 1.58 25.41 -1.47
N THR A 70 1.29 26.63 -1.91
CA THR A 70 0.56 27.62 -1.11
C THR A 70 -0.77 27.93 -1.77
N GLU A 71 -1.84 27.86 -1.01
CA GLU A 71 -3.19 28.19 -1.46
C GLU A 71 -3.91 29.06 -0.43
N THR A 72 -4.89 29.84 -0.89
CA THR A 72 -5.77 30.63 -0.04
C THR A 72 -7.02 29.83 0.24
N ALA A 73 -7.28 29.53 1.51
CA ALA A 73 -8.48 28.84 1.95
C ALA A 73 -9.73 29.71 1.77
N PRO A 74 -10.94 29.12 1.78
CA PRO A 74 -12.19 29.88 1.60
C PRO A 74 -12.44 31.00 2.62
N ASP A 75 -11.80 30.93 3.80
CA ASP A 75 -11.87 31.96 4.84
C ASP A 75 -10.86 33.11 4.63
N GLY A 76 -10.11 33.10 3.53
CA GLY A 76 -9.08 34.09 3.20
C GLY A 76 -7.73 33.85 3.87
N SER A 77 -7.59 32.82 4.72
CA SER A 77 -6.30 32.45 5.28
C SER A 77 -5.40 31.79 4.22
N SER A 78 -4.09 32.00 4.32
CA SER A 78 -3.12 31.33 3.46
C SER A 78 -2.58 30.09 4.15
N TYR A 79 -2.50 28.98 3.43
CA TYR A 79 -1.94 27.73 3.91
C TYR A 79 -0.85 27.24 2.96
N THR A 80 0.31 26.86 3.52
CA THR A 80 1.42 26.26 2.79
C THR A 80 1.54 24.78 3.15
N PHE A 81 1.35 23.91 2.17
CA PHE A 81 1.62 22.50 2.27
C PHE A 81 3.10 22.21 1.99
N ASN A 82 3.80 21.76 3.04
CA ASN A 82 5.25 21.51 3.02
C ASN A 82 5.64 20.11 2.55
N PHE A 83 4.67 19.22 2.31
CA PHE A 83 4.92 17.81 2.02
C PHE A 83 5.80 17.13 3.09
N ASP A 84 5.64 17.49 4.37
CA ASP A 84 6.36 16.97 5.54
C ASP A 84 5.47 16.10 6.45
N ARG A 85 4.34 15.63 5.90
CA ARG A 85 3.35 14.80 6.59
C ARG A 85 2.87 13.67 5.69
N MET A 86 2.46 12.57 6.31
CA MET A 86 1.79 11.47 5.62
C MET A 86 0.30 11.76 5.37
N GLY A 87 -0.31 10.94 4.52
CA GLY A 87 -1.77 10.86 4.38
C GLY A 87 -2.41 9.95 5.43
N GLY A 88 -3.70 9.67 5.25
CA GLY A 88 -4.40 8.66 6.06
C GLY A 88 -3.83 7.26 5.82
N ARG A 89 -4.16 6.33 6.72
CA ARG A 89 -3.69 4.95 6.61
C ARG A 89 -4.43 4.22 5.48
N MET A 90 -3.71 3.33 4.81
CA MET A 90 -4.23 2.49 3.74
C MET A 90 -3.97 1.02 4.10
N PRO A 91 -4.88 0.10 3.72
CA PRO A 91 -4.57 -1.31 3.82
C PRO A 91 -3.42 -1.68 2.87
N THR A 92 -2.52 -2.52 3.35
CA THR A 92 -1.42 -3.07 2.57
C THR A 92 -1.25 -4.54 2.93
N TRP A 93 -1.23 -5.41 1.91
CA TRP A 93 -1.02 -6.84 2.08
C TRP A 93 0.22 -7.29 1.31
N LEU A 94 1.05 -8.07 1.99
CA LEU A 94 2.21 -8.74 1.42
C LEU A 94 1.91 -10.24 1.36
N ILE A 95 1.91 -10.77 0.15
CA ILE A 95 1.50 -12.13 -0.14
C ILE A 95 2.64 -12.82 -0.86
N SER A 96 3.28 -13.77 -0.19
CA SER A 96 4.42 -14.52 -0.73
C SER A 96 4.48 -15.88 -0.04
N PRO A 97 5.02 -16.93 -0.69
CA PRO A 97 5.30 -18.17 0.01
C PRO A 97 6.40 -18.02 1.08
N TYR A 98 7.03 -16.86 1.21
CA TYR A 98 8.03 -16.56 2.23
C TYR A 98 7.55 -15.59 3.31
N ALA A 99 6.36 -15.01 3.15
CA ALA A 99 5.76 -14.12 4.15
C ALA A 99 5.23 -14.92 5.36
N PRO A 100 5.27 -14.40 6.59
CA PRO A 100 4.75 -15.10 7.78
C PRO A 100 3.22 -15.31 7.74
N LYS A 101 2.73 -16.40 8.35
CA LYS A 101 1.28 -16.71 8.39
C LYS A 101 0.53 -15.77 9.30
N GLY A 102 -0.49 -15.08 8.78
CA GLY A 102 -1.42 -14.31 9.62
C GLY A 102 -0.72 -13.27 10.48
N HIS A 103 0.40 -12.76 9.99
CA HIS A 103 1.20 -11.76 10.68
C HIS A 103 0.63 -10.37 10.42
N VAL A 104 0.59 -9.55 11.47
CA VAL A 104 0.23 -8.14 11.37
C VAL A 104 1.47 -7.35 11.72
N GLU A 105 2.04 -6.69 10.72
CA GLU A 105 3.16 -5.78 10.91
C GLU A 105 2.63 -4.38 11.23
N ASN A 106 3.18 -3.76 12.28
CA ASN A 106 2.76 -2.42 12.71
C ASN A 106 3.70 -1.33 12.16
N TYR A 107 5.01 -1.49 12.35
CA TYR A 107 6.02 -0.49 12.02
C TYR A 107 7.30 -1.15 11.54
N GLY A 108 7.97 -0.50 10.59
CA GLY A 108 9.33 -0.87 10.18
C GLY A 108 10.38 0.00 10.86
N VAL A 109 11.59 -0.05 10.33
CA VAL A 109 12.73 0.76 10.77
C VAL A 109 13.15 1.70 9.64
N ASP A 110 13.25 3.00 9.93
CA ASP A 110 13.84 3.98 9.02
C ASP A 110 15.34 3.68 8.88
N PRO A 111 15.83 3.34 7.68
CA PRO A 111 17.22 2.94 7.49
C PRO A 111 18.22 4.10 7.64
N ALA A 112 17.78 5.35 7.50
CA ALA A 112 18.61 6.53 7.67
C ALA A 112 18.78 6.94 9.14
N THR A 113 17.80 6.63 10.00
CA THR A 113 17.83 7.05 11.42
C THR A 113 17.89 5.90 12.43
N GLY A 114 17.61 4.66 12.00
CA GLY A 114 17.51 3.48 12.86
C GLY A 114 16.30 3.48 13.80
N LYS A 115 15.37 4.44 13.64
CA LYS A 115 14.18 4.57 14.50
C LYS A 115 12.99 3.86 13.88
N THR A 116 12.03 3.49 14.74
CA THR A 116 10.73 2.97 14.30
C THR A 116 10.00 3.98 13.42
N ALA A 117 9.47 3.53 12.28
CA ALA A 117 8.76 4.37 11.32
C ALA A 117 7.56 3.66 10.70
N SER A 118 6.54 4.45 10.34
CA SER A 118 5.38 3.95 9.60
C SER A 118 5.74 3.61 8.16
N TYR A 119 5.11 2.57 7.62
CA TYR A 119 5.14 2.29 6.19
C TYR A 119 4.35 3.31 5.39
N SER A 120 4.69 3.43 4.10
CA SER A 120 4.05 4.36 3.18
C SER A 120 4.13 3.86 1.74
N ALA A 121 3.56 4.62 0.80
CA ALA A 121 3.75 4.33 -0.63
C ALA A 121 5.23 4.27 -1.04
N THR A 122 6.11 5.07 -0.40
CA THR A 122 7.55 5.04 -0.69
C THR A 122 8.28 3.84 -0.08
N SER A 123 7.66 3.09 0.84
CA SER A 123 8.19 1.78 1.29
C SER A 123 8.23 0.75 0.16
N VAL A 124 7.32 0.85 -0.82
CA VAL A 124 7.39 0.03 -2.04
C VAL A 124 8.67 0.35 -2.80
N LEU A 125 8.94 1.64 -3.05
CA LEU A 125 10.14 2.09 -3.75
C LEU A 125 11.42 1.70 -3.00
N LYS A 126 11.45 1.86 -1.67
CA LYS A 126 12.59 1.42 -0.85
C LYS A 126 12.84 -0.09 -1.00
N THR A 127 11.76 -0.88 -0.99
CA THR A 127 11.86 -2.34 -1.17
C THR A 127 12.38 -2.70 -2.57
N LEU A 128 11.96 -1.99 -3.62
CA LEU A 128 12.55 -2.15 -4.96
C LEU A 128 14.05 -1.81 -4.95
N GLY A 129 14.45 -0.74 -4.26
CA GLY A 129 15.84 -0.36 -4.07
C GLY A 129 16.70 -1.49 -3.50
N TYR A 130 16.24 -2.16 -2.45
CA TYR A 130 16.95 -3.31 -1.87
C TYR A 130 17.01 -4.54 -2.79
N LEU A 131 15.94 -4.80 -3.55
CA LEU A 131 15.85 -6.02 -4.38
C LEU A 131 16.65 -5.91 -5.68
N TRP A 132 16.80 -4.70 -6.24
CA TRP A 132 17.43 -4.47 -7.54
C TRP A 132 18.61 -3.50 -7.50
N ASP A 133 19.12 -3.16 -6.32
CA ASP A 133 20.26 -2.25 -6.14
C ASP A 133 20.02 -0.88 -6.81
N LEU A 134 18.84 -0.31 -6.57
CA LEU A 134 18.46 1.00 -7.10
C LEU A 134 18.73 2.10 -6.07
N GLU A 135 19.23 3.24 -6.53
CA GLU A 135 19.41 4.43 -5.68
C GLU A 135 18.06 4.96 -5.18
N ASP A 136 18.07 5.53 -3.97
CA ASP A 136 16.90 6.17 -3.40
C ASP A 136 16.57 7.45 -4.18
N LEU A 137 15.40 7.48 -4.82
CA LEU A 137 15.01 8.58 -5.73
C LEU A 137 14.77 9.92 -5.03
N THR A 138 14.46 9.92 -3.73
CA THR A 138 14.19 11.13 -2.92
C THR A 138 14.58 10.90 -1.46
N PRO A 139 14.80 11.97 -0.67
CA PRO A 139 14.97 11.87 0.78
C PRO A 139 13.81 11.13 1.48
N ARG A 140 12.59 11.25 0.97
CA ARG A 140 11.45 10.50 1.51
C ARG A 140 11.61 8.99 1.32
N VAL A 141 12.11 8.55 0.17
CA VAL A 141 12.39 7.13 -0.09
C VAL A 141 13.54 6.65 0.81
N SER A 142 14.61 7.44 0.99
CA SER A 142 15.74 7.04 1.82
C SER A 142 15.41 6.88 3.31
N HIS A 143 14.36 7.56 3.78
CA HIS A 143 13.83 7.43 5.14
C HIS A 143 12.67 6.43 5.29
N SER A 144 12.28 5.74 4.21
CA SER A 144 11.16 4.79 4.26
C SER A 144 11.61 3.41 4.73
N PRO A 145 10.87 2.73 5.63
CA PRO A 145 11.13 1.34 5.94
C PRO A 145 10.81 0.46 4.72
N ALA A 146 11.61 -0.58 4.49
CA ALA A 146 11.35 -1.62 3.49
C ALA A 146 10.66 -2.84 4.11
N PHE A 147 10.21 -3.73 3.23
CA PHE A 147 9.47 -4.94 3.59
C PHE A 147 10.34 -6.21 3.62
N ASP A 148 11.64 -6.11 3.34
CA ASP A 148 12.56 -7.23 3.15
C ASP A 148 12.63 -8.16 4.38
N HIS A 149 12.60 -7.62 5.60
CA HIS A 149 12.61 -8.43 6.83
C HIS A 149 11.37 -9.30 7.02
N LEU A 150 10.28 -9.01 6.28
CA LEU A 150 9.05 -9.81 6.30
C LEU A 150 9.10 -10.99 5.34
N ILE A 151 10.16 -11.12 4.54
CA ILE A 151 10.35 -12.19 3.56
C ILE A 151 11.42 -13.15 4.08
N GLY A 152 10.96 -14.25 4.68
CA GLY A 152 11.85 -15.23 5.34
C GLY A 152 12.46 -16.25 4.38
N PRO A 153 13.44 -17.05 4.82
CA PRO A 153 14.12 -18.03 3.97
C PRO A 153 13.31 -19.32 3.74
N LYS A 154 12.19 -19.51 4.45
CA LYS A 154 11.44 -20.77 4.45
C LYS A 154 10.12 -20.60 3.72
N MET A 155 9.95 -21.42 2.69
CA MET A 155 8.69 -21.53 1.98
C MET A 155 7.59 -22.10 2.88
N ARG A 156 6.38 -21.57 2.78
CA ARG A 156 5.19 -22.08 3.48
C ARG A 156 4.07 -22.48 2.52
N GLY A 157 3.25 -23.41 2.98
CA GLY A 157 1.98 -23.73 2.34
C GLY A 157 0.90 -22.68 2.60
N ALA A 158 0.11 -22.40 1.56
CA ALA A 158 -1.07 -21.54 1.59
C ALA A 158 -2.09 -22.03 0.54
N PRO A 159 -3.39 -21.67 0.63
CA PRO A 159 -4.39 -22.04 -0.36
C PRO A 159 -3.97 -21.66 -1.79
N ALA A 160 -4.21 -22.55 -2.74
CA ALA A 160 -3.92 -22.27 -4.16
C ALA A 160 -4.91 -21.25 -4.75
N THR A 161 -6.11 -21.17 -4.18
CA THR A 161 -7.16 -20.24 -4.56
C THR A 161 -7.84 -19.64 -3.34
N LEU A 162 -8.38 -18.44 -3.47
CA LEU A 162 -9.22 -17.81 -2.42
C LEU A 162 -10.68 -18.28 -2.52
N ALA A 163 -11.44 -18.15 -1.43
CA ALA A 163 -12.89 -18.28 -1.48
C ALA A 163 -13.51 -17.19 -2.37
N ASN A 164 -14.67 -17.46 -2.96
CA ASN A 164 -15.41 -16.43 -3.68
C ASN A 164 -15.79 -15.30 -2.70
N PRO A 165 -15.53 -14.03 -3.05
CA PRO A 165 -15.98 -12.90 -2.25
C PRO A 165 -17.50 -12.93 -2.08
N HIS A 166 -17.97 -12.47 -0.92
CA HIS A 166 -19.40 -12.27 -0.72
C HIS A 166 -19.89 -11.19 -1.68
N PRO A 167 -20.90 -11.49 -2.52
CA PRO A 167 -21.55 -10.44 -3.30
C PRO A 167 -22.27 -9.52 -2.32
N PHE A 168 -22.12 -8.21 -2.46
CA PHE A 168 -23.06 -7.27 -1.88
C PHE A 168 -24.37 -7.38 -2.67
N PRO A 169 -25.45 -7.91 -2.07
CA PRO A 169 -26.74 -7.92 -2.74
C PRO A 169 -27.16 -6.45 -2.93
N ASP A 170 -27.67 -6.12 -4.11
CA ASP A 170 -28.26 -4.81 -4.43
C ASP A 170 -27.30 -3.66 -4.74
N ALA A 171 -26.08 -3.93 -5.22
CA ALA A 171 -25.38 -2.89 -5.97
C ALA A 171 -26.07 -2.68 -7.32
N VAL A 172 -26.86 -1.62 -7.37
CA VAL A 172 -27.54 -1.07 -8.54
C VAL A 172 -26.56 -0.82 -9.69
#